data_AF-A0A2V9GR34-F1
#
_entry.id   AF-A0A2V9GR34-F1
#
_cell.length_a   1.000
_cell.length_b   1.000
_cell.length_c   1.000
_cell.angle_alpha   90.00
_cell.angle_beta   90.00
_cell.angle_gamma   90.00
#
_symmetry.space_group_name_H-M   'P 1'
#
loop_
_entity.id
_entity.type
_entity.pdbx_description
1 polymer ?
#
loop_
_entity_poly.entity_id
_entity_poly.type
_entity_poly.pdbx_seq_one_letter_code
_entity_poly.pdbx_strand_id
1 'polypeptide(L)'
;FNVGNSRGFSILEVIDAAEHITGRKIPRKLGPRRPGDPAVLVASKEKLKRTLGWEASHSSMEEIIGSAWAWRQKYPRGYTESVSARS
;
A
#
# COMPACT_ATOMS: atom_id res chain seq x y z
N PHE A 1 16.04 11.30 -3.29
CA PHE A 1 14.70 11.90 -3.25
C PHE A 1 13.78 10.96 -2.49
N ASN A 2 12.90 11.46 -1.64
CA ASN A 2 11.91 10.65 -0.94
C ASN A 2 10.67 10.50 -1.83
N VAL A 3 10.35 9.28 -2.26
CA VAL A 3 9.15 8.99 -3.07
C VAL A 3 8.06 8.55 -2.11
N GLY A 4 7.07 9.40 -1.88
CA GLY A 4 5.97 9.10 -0.98
C GLY A 4 4.86 10.13 -1.11
N ASN A 5 3.68 9.79 -0.59
CA ASN A 5 2.63 10.77 -0.39
C ASN A 5 2.96 11.62 0.84
N SER A 6 2.83 12.95 0.76
CA SER A 6 2.98 13.85 1.91
C SER A 6 2.02 13.55 3.06
N ARG A 7 1.01 12.72 2.82
CA ARG A 7 0.09 12.20 3.84
C ARG A 7 0.55 10.79 4.23
N GLY A 8 1.19 10.68 5.39
CA GLY A 8 1.40 9.38 6.02
C GLY A 8 0.07 8.80 6.49
N PHE A 9 -0.10 7.49 6.37
CA PHE A 9 -1.24 6.76 6.92
C PHE A 9 -0.77 5.89 8.08
N SER A 10 -1.54 5.86 9.16
CA SER A 10 -1.35 4.91 10.24
C SER A 10 -1.70 3.49 9.78
N ILE A 11 -1.16 2.49 10.47
CA ILE A 11 -1.50 1.08 10.23
C ILE A 11 -3.02 0.84 10.38
N LEU A 12 -3.67 1.53 11.33
CA LEU A 12 -5.10 1.37 11.57
C LEU A 12 -5.93 1.87 10.38
N GLU A 13 -5.59 3.05 9.84
CA GLU A 13 -6.27 3.59 8.65
C GLU A 13 -6.13 2.66 7.43
N VAL A 14 -4.96 2.03 7.26
CA VAL A 14 -4.73 1.06 6.19
C VAL A 14 -5.62 -0.18 6.37
N ILE A 15 -5.72 -0.71 7.61
CA ILE A 15 -6.56 -1.87 7.88
C ILE A 15 -8.03 -1.52 7.65
N ASP A 16 -8.50 -0.38 8.14
CA ASP A 16 -9.91 0.02 8.02
C ASP A 16 -10.30 0.24 6.55
N ALA A 17 -9.43 0.88 5.76
CA ALA A 17 -9.63 1.02 4.31
C ALA A 17 -9.64 -0.35 3.61
N ALA A 18 -8.76 -1.26 4.00
CA ALA A 18 -8.73 -2.62 3.46
C ALA A 18 -10.01 -3.39 3.79
N GLU A 19 -10.53 -3.32 5.01
CA GLU A 19 -11.81 -3.96 5.37
C GLU A 19 -12.97 -3.39 4.55
N HIS A 20 -13.01 -2.07 4.38
CA HIS A 20 -14.04 -1.40 3.58
C HIS A 20 -14.02 -1.85 2.12
N ILE A 21 -12.84 -1.83 1.49
CA ILE A 21 -12.68 -2.14 0.05
C ILE A 21 -12.87 -3.62 -0.24
N THR A 22 -12.38 -4.49 0.63
CA THR A 22 -12.47 -5.94 0.44
C THR A 22 -13.81 -6.52 0.90
N GLY A 23 -14.56 -5.79 1.73
CA GLY A 23 -15.74 -6.30 2.43
C GLY A 23 -15.42 -7.42 3.42
N ARG A 24 -14.15 -7.61 3.79
CA ARG A 24 -13.69 -8.71 4.63
C ARG A 24 -13.12 -8.16 5.93
N LYS A 25 -13.44 -8.82 7.04
CA LYS A 25 -12.83 -8.51 8.34
C LYS A 25 -11.40 -9.02 8.38
N ILE A 26 -10.50 -8.20 8.91
CA ILE A 26 -9.09 -8.50 9.11
C ILE A 26 -8.86 -8.66 10.61
N PRO A 27 -8.74 -9.90 11.12
CA PRO A 27 -8.45 -10.12 12.53
C PRO A 27 -7.15 -9.44 12.92
N ARG A 28 -7.20 -8.60 13.97
CA ARG A 28 -6.04 -7.85 14.46
C ARG A 28 -5.80 -8.13 15.94
N LYS A 29 -4.53 -8.27 16.31
CA LYS A 29 -4.07 -8.35 17.71
C LYS A 29 -2.98 -7.32 17.91
N LEU A 30 -3.16 -6.43 18.90
CA LEU A 30 -2.13 -5.47 19.26
C LEU A 30 -0.93 -6.23 19.84
N GLY A 31 0.26 -5.97 19.28
CA GLY A 31 1.53 -6.50 19.75
C GLY A 31 2.47 -5.39 20.19
N PRO A 32 3.58 -5.74 20.88
CA PRO A 32 4.61 -4.76 21.20
C PRO A 32 5.21 -4.17 19.91
N ARG A 33 5.73 -2.93 19.99
CA ARG A 33 6.48 -2.33 18.89
C ARG A 33 7.70 -3.19 18.55
N ARG A 34 8.03 -3.31 17.26
CA ARG A 34 9.28 -3.97 16.86
C ARG A 34 10.46 -3.07 17.26
N PRO A 35 11.53 -3.63 17.85
CA PRO A 35 12.73 -2.86 18.13
C PRO A 35 13.27 -2.23 16.83
N GLY A 36 13.47 -0.91 16.82
CA GLY A 36 14.00 -0.18 15.66
C GLY A 36 12.96 0.52 14.77
N ASP A 37 11.66 0.33 14.99
CA ASP A 37 10.64 1.06 14.23
C ASP A 37 10.51 2.52 14.73
N PRO A 38 10.77 3.54 13.89
CA PRO A 38 10.48 4.93 14.25
C PRO A 38 8.97 5.15 14.35
N ALA A 39 8.55 6.05 15.25
CA ALA A 39 7.12 6.30 15.50
C ALA A 39 6.33 6.78 14.27
N VAL A 40 7.01 7.49 13.35
CA VAL A 40 6.46 8.01 12.09
C VAL A 40 7.59 8.04 11.06
N LEU A 41 7.34 7.52 9.86
CA LEU A 41 8.28 7.55 8.73
C LEU A 41 7.58 8.17 7.53
N VAL A 42 7.61 9.51 7.44
CA VAL A 42 6.99 10.26 6.34
C VAL A 42 8.08 10.71 5.36
N ALA A 43 7.94 10.28 4.11
CA ALA A 43 8.82 10.68 3.02
C ALA A 43 8.34 12.04 2.46
N SER A 44 9.08 13.11 2.74
CA SER A 44 8.83 14.46 2.19
C SER A 44 9.02 14.50 0.66
N LYS A 45 7.93 14.66 -0.11
CA LYS A 45 7.95 14.75 -1.58
C LYS A 45 8.21 16.17 -2.10
N GLU A 46 8.31 17.15 -1.20
CA GLU A 46 8.41 18.57 -1.51
C GLU A 46 9.64 18.89 -2.36
N LYS A 47 10.75 18.16 -2.16
CA LYS A 47 11.96 18.27 -3.00
C LYS A 47 11.76 17.71 -4.41
N LEU A 48 10.98 16.63 -4.58
CA LEU A 48 10.66 16.08 -5.91
C LEU A 48 9.74 17.01 -6.70
N LYS A 49 8.69 17.54 -6.05
CA LYS A 49 7.75 18.45 -6.69
C LYS A 49 8.46 19.73 -7.17
N ARG A 50 9.32 20.32 -6.33
CA ARG A 50 10.07 21.53 -6.68
C ARG A 50 11.12 21.32 -7.78
N THR A 51 11.80 20.17 -7.78
CA THR A 51 12.93 19.95 -8.70
C THR A 51 12.51 19.35 -10.04
N LEU A 52 11.47 18.49 -10.06
CA LEU A 52 11.09 17.71 -11.24
C LEU A 52 9.64 17.94 -11.68
N GLY A 53 8.86 18.76 -10.98
CA GLY A 53 7.43 18.89 -11.22
C GLY A 53 6.65 17.59 -10.96
N TRP A 54 7.27 16.61 -10.31
CA TRP A 54 6.70 15.27 -10.14
C TRP A 54 5.60 15.27 -9.07
N GLU A 55 4.46 14.68 -9.41
CA GLU A 55 3.32 14.47 -8.53
C GLU A 55 2.80 13.04 -8.74
N ALA A 56 2.47 12.35 -7.65
CA ALA A 56 1.95 10.99 -7.72
C ALA A 56 0.53 11.00 -8.31
N SER A 57 0.35 10.43 -9.50
CA SER A 57 -0.96 10.30 -10.15
C SER A 57 -1.89 9.35 -9.39
N HIS A 58 -1.33 8.38 -8.66
CA HIS A 58 -2.06 7.36 -7.91
C HIS A 58 -1.71 7.47 -6.43
N SER A 59 -2.50 8.28 -5.72
CA SER A 59 -2.20 8.67 -4.33
C SER A 59 -3.31 8.35 -3.34
N SER A 60 -4.49 7.91 -3.80
CA SER A 60 -5.58 7.54 -2.91
C SER A 60 -5.38 6.15 -2.32
N MET A 61 -5.79 5.96 -1.07
CA MET A 61 -5.72 4.67 -0.41
C MET A 61 -6.63 3.65 -1.12
N GLU A 62 -7.75 4.13 -1.62
CA GLU A 62 -8.77 3.38 -2.35
C GLU A 62 -8.20 2.78 -3.64
N GLU A 63 -7.44 3.57 -4.40
CA GLU A 63 -6.83 3.10 -5.65
C GLU A 63 -5.68 2.12 -5.38
N ILE A 64 -4.85 2.41 -4.39
CA ILE A 64 -3.72 1.55 -4.02
C ILE A 64 -4.22 0.19 -3.52
N ILE A 65 -5.13 0.17 -2.54
CA ILE A 65 -5.69 -1.07 -2.00
C ILE A 65 -6.58 -1.77 -3.03
N GLY A 66 -7.40 -1.02 -3.77
CA GLY A 66 -8.31 -1.57 -4.76
C GLY A 66 -7.57 -2.30 -5.89
N SER A 67 -6.51 -1.70 -6.42
CA SER A 67 -5.68 -2.34 -7.46
C SER A 67 -4.96 -3.59 -6.92
N ALA A 68 -4.40 -3.52 -5.71
CA ALA A 68 -3.78 -4.67 -5.05
C ALA A 68 -4.79 -5.81 -4.82
N TRP A 69 -6.00 -5.48 -4.40
CA TRP A 69 -7.07 -6.45 -4.18
C TRP A 69 -7.54 -7.10 -5.48
N ALA A 70 -7.73 -6.31 -6.54
CA ALA A 70 -8.07 -6.84 -7.86
C ALA A 70 -7.02 -7.83 -8.37
N TRP A 71 -5.73 -7.49 -8.25
CA TRP A 71 -4.63 -8.40 -8.59
C TRP A 71 -4.68 -9.68 -7.74
N ARG A 72 -4.88 -9.54 -6.42
CA ARG A 72 -4.93 -10.68 -5.49
C ARG A 72 -6.05 -11.66 -5.82
N GLN A 73 -7.22 -11.14 -6.21
CA GLN A 73 -8.36 -11.95 -6.63
C GLN A 73 -8.08 -12.70 -7.94
N LYS A 74 -7.41 -12.04 -8.89
CA LYS A 74 -7.04 -12.66 -10.18
C LYS A 74 -5.93 -13.69 -10.04
N TYR A 75 -5.00 -13.47 -9.10
CA TYR A 75 -3.83 -14.32 -8.88
C TYR A 75 -3.75 -14.78 -7.42
N PRO A 76 -4.65 -15.67 -6.97
CA PRO A 76 -4.70 -16.15 -5.59
C PRO A 76 -3.45 -16.96 -5.21
N ARG A 77 -2.65 -17.43 -6.18
CA ARG A 77 -1.35 -18.09 -5.99
C ARG A 77 -0.17 -17.30 -6.56
N GLY A 78 -0.35 -16.01 -6.82
CA GLY A 78 0.67 -15.18 -7.45
C GLY A 78 0.96 -15.59 -8.90
N TYR A 79 2.19 -15.35 -9.37
CA TYR A 79 2.59 -15.57 -10.76
C TYR A 79 2.73 -17.05 -11.18
N THR A 80 2.53 -17.99 -10.26
CA THR A 80 2.84 -19.41 -10.44
C THR A 80 1.96 -20.14 -11.47
N GLU A 81 0.90 -19.51 -12.01
CA GLU A 81 0.00 -20.12 -13.00
C GLU A 81 0.25 -19.72 -14.46
N SER A 82 1.15 -18.77 -14.76
CA SER A 82 1.32 -18.29 -16.15
C SER A 82 2.53 -18.86 -16.91
N VAL A 83 3.27 -19.82 -16.34
CA VAL A 83 4.49 -20.37 -16.99
C VAL A 83 4.28 -21.77 -17.60
N SER A 84 3.13 -22.42 -17.40
CA SER A 84 2.89 -23.77 -17.94
C SER A 84 1.94 -23.85 -19.15
N ALA A 85 1.41 -22.73 -19.64
CA ALA A 85 0.41 -22.72 -20.73
C ALA A 85 0.98 -22.33 -22.11
N ARG A 86 2.29 -22.56 -22.34
CA ARG A 86 2.91 -22.51 -23.67
C ARG A 86 3.82 -23.72 -23.85
N SER A 87 3.23 -24.82 -24.28
CA SER A 87 3.92 -25.97 -24.89
C SER A 87 3.02 -26.49 -25.99
#